data_AF-A0A9P1KIA4-F1
#
_entry.id   AF-A0A9P1KIA4-F1
#
_cell.length_a   1.000
_cell.length_b   1.000
_cell.length_c   1.000
_cell.angle_alpha   90.00
_cell.angle_beta   90.00
_cell.angle_gamma   90.00
#
_symmetry.space_group_name_H-M   'P 1'
#
loop_
_entity.id
_entity.type
_entity.pdbx_description
1 polymer ?
#
loop_
_entity_poly.entity_id
_entity_poly.type
_entity_poly.pdbx_seq_one_letter_code
_entity_poly.pdbx_strand_id
1 'polypeptide(L)'
;MSDSQDAERISKLAKKNAWTTGLLTFFFLPIGYIYTGRYKALFKGFGIVVLIMVFGSMLEDDDEFFDLVRGLYVVGATIENVRAVNQAKKLNGGLKQNNSANLPSDNNVELKLLKLIKRNREVTLADCVIETSLSSQQVRETLEEMMKQQLITIDNRESDGSIVYRLI
;
A
#
# COMPACT_ATOMS: atom_id res chain seq x y z
N MET A 1 -5.66 -20.87 -1.84
CA MET A 1 -6.22 -20.74 -0.48
C MET A 1 -5.29 -20.01 0.50
N SER A 2 -4.00 -19.79 0.16
CA SER A 2 -3.03 -19.02 0.99
C SER A 2 -3.27 -17.51 0.94
N ASP A 3 -3.51 -16.95 -0.25
CA ASP A 3 -3.48 -15.49 -0.46
C ASP A 3 -4.55 -14.71 0.29
N SER A 4 -5.75 -15.27 0.47
CA SER A 4 -6.84 -14.62 1.19
C SER A 4 -6.55 -14.52 2.70
N GLN A 5 -5.94 -15.55 3.28
CA GLN A 5 -5.56 -15.58 4.69
C GLN A 5 -4.40 -14.62 4.99
N ASP A 6 -3.44 -14.51 4.05
CA ASP A 6 -2.31 -13.60 4.19
C ASP A 6 -2.75 -12.13 4.07
N ALA A 7 -3.67 -11.82 3.16
CA ALA A 7 -4.28 -10.49 3.06
C ALA A 7 -5.04 -10.10 4.34
N GLU A 8 -5.80 -11.02 4.93
CA GLU A 8 -6.53 -10.78 6.18
C GLU A 8 -5.58 -10.48 7.35
N ARG A 9 -4.48 -11.24 7.46
CA ARG A 9 -3.44 -11.03 8.50
C ARG A 9 -2.76 -9.67 8.34
N ILE A 10 -2.40 -9.29 7.12
CA ILE A 10 -1.79 -7.98 6.81
C ILE A 10 -2.77 -6.86 7.17
N SER A 11 -4.05 -6.99 6.85
CA SER A 11 -5.08 -6.02 7.21
C SER A 11 -5.26 -5.87 8.73
N LYS A 12 -5.33 -6.99 9.47
CA LYS A 12 -5.42 -6.97 10.95
C LYS A 12 -4.20 -6.31 11.59
N LEU A 13 -3.00 -6.59 11.09
CA LEU A 13 -1.76 -6.00 11.59
C LEU A 13 -1.68 -4.49 11.27
N ALA A 14 -2.11 -4.09 10.07
CA ALA A 14 -2.14 -2.70 9.64
C ALA A 14 -3.09 -1.81 10.47
N LYS A 15 -4.17 -2.39 11.03
CA LYS A 15 -5.11 -1.67 11.89
C LYS A 15 -4.51 -1.30 13.25
N LYS A 16 -3.41 -1.95 13.66
CA LYS A 16 -2.75 -1.70 14.95
C LYS A 16 -2.02 -0.36 14.95
N ASN A 17 -1.92 0.26 16.12
CA ASN A 17 -1.16 1.50 16.26
C ASN A 17 0.34 1.19 16.41
N ALA A 18 1.17 1.80 15.57
CA ALA A 18 2.62 1.59 15.56
C ALA A 18 3.26 2.15 16.84
N TRP A 19 2.79 3.32 17.30
CA TRP A 19 3.29 3.93 18.53
C TRP A 19 2.95 3.09 19.76
N THR A 20 1.69 2.64 19.89
CA THR A 20 1.28 1.73 20.97
C THR A 20 2.06 0.42 20.93
N THR A 21 2.34 -0.13 19.74
CA THR A 21 3.16 -1.33 19.57
C THR A 21 4.57 -1.11 20.11
N GLY A 22 5.19 0.03 19.78
CA GLY A 22 6.51 0.40 20.27
C GLY A 22 6.54 0.51 21.79
N LEU A 23 5.58 1.27 22.36
CA LEU A 23 5.46 1.45 23.80
C LEU A 23 5.29 0.11 24.53
N LEU A 24 4.36 -0.73 24.07
CA LEU A 24 4.11 -2.03 24.67
C LEU A 24 5.33 -2.96 24.57
N THR A 25 6.02 -2.97 23.42
CA THR A 25 7.18 -3.86 23.21
C THR A 25 8.39 -3.42 24.03
N PHE A 26 8.58 -2.12 24.22
CA PHE A 26 9.71 -1.59 24.98
C PHE A 26 9.58 -1.88 26.48
N PHE A 27 8.40 -1.61 27.06
CA PHE A 27 8.18 -1.82 28.50
C PHE A 27 7.81 -3.28 28.84
N PHE A 28 7.12 -3.96 27.93
CA PHE A 28 6.61 -5.31 28.13
C PHE A 28 6.70 -6.11 26.83
N LEU A 29 7.94 -6.50 26.47
CA LEU A 29 8.27 -7.24 25.25
C LEU A 29 7.25 -8.34 24.87
N PRO A 30 6.83 -9.27 25.76
CA PRO A 30 5.84 -10.28 25.40
C PRO A 30 4.48 -9.68 25.02
N ILE A 31 4.02 -8.64 25.71
CA ILE A 31 2.72 -8.01 25.46
C ILE A 31 2.71 -7.32 24.10
N GLY A 32 3.81 -6.69 23.69
CA GLY A 32 3.94 -6.08 22.36
C GLY A 32 3.78 -7.08 21.21
N TYR A 33 4.34 -8.29 21.34
CA TYR A 33 4.21 -9.34 20.33
C TYR A 33 2.87 -10.07 20.37
N ILE A 34 2.24 -10.17 21.54
CA ILE A 34 0.85 -10.65 21.68
C ILE A 34 -0.09 -9.66 20.97
N TYR A 35 0.10 -8.36 21.18
CA TYR A 35 -0.73 -7.32 20.58
C TYR A 35 -0.67 -7.31 19.04
N THR A 36 0.50 -7.59 18.46
CA THR A 36 0.70 -7.72 17.00
C THR A 36 0.45 -9.13 16.46
N GLY A 37 0.26 -10.13 17.32
CA GLY A 37 0.06 -11.54 16.92
C GLY A 37 1.31 -12.20 16.34
N ARG A 38 2.51 -11.65 16.58
CA ARG A 38 3.78 -12.10 15.99
C ARG A 38 4.59 -13.03 16.91
N TYR A 39 3.93 -13.96 17.60
CA TYR A 39 4.57 -14.88 18.57
C TYR A 39 5.75 -15.67 17.97
N LYS A 40 5.66 -16.09 16.69
CA LYS A 40 6.78 -16.80 16.01
C LYS A 40 8.05 -15.95 15.90
N ALA A 41 7.92 -14.63 15.73
CA ALA A 41 9.07 -13.74 15.66
C ALA A 41 9.70 -13.55 17.05
N LEU A 42 8.87 -13.44 18.10
CA LEU A 42 9.33 -13.42 19.49
C LEU A 42 10.16 -14.67 19.83
N PHE A 43 9.66 -15.88 19.53
CA PHE A 43 10.39 -17.11 19.84
C PHE A 43 11.72 -17.22 19.09
N LYS A 44 11.79 -16.72 17.84
CA LYS A 44 13.04 -16.68 17.08
C LYS A 44 14.06 -15.75 17.74
N GLY A 45 13.65 -14.52 18.09
CA GLY A 45 14.52 -13.56 18.76
C GLY A 45 14.96 -14.05 20.14
N PHE A 46 14.04 -14.63 20.91
CA PHE A 46 14.34 -15.20 22.23
C PHE A 46 15.33 -16.35 22.12
N GLY A 47 15.18 -17.25 21.15
CA GLY A 47 16.13 -18.34 20.91
C GLY A 47 17.55 -17.85 20.62
N ILE A 48 17.69 -16.74 19.87
CA ILE A 48 19.01 -16.13 19.61
C ILE A 48 19.62 -15.57 20.90
N VAL A 49 18.84 -14.88 21.73
CA VAL A 49 19.34 -14.32 23.00
C VAL A 49 19.74 -15.43 23.97
N VAL A 50 18.95 -16.49 24.09
CA VAL A 50 19.28 -17.66 24.93
C VAL A 50 20.56 -18.33 24.44
N LEU A 51 20.75 -18.47 23.12
CA LEU A 51 21.98 -19.01 22.55
C LEU A 51 23.20 -18.15 22.92
N ILE A 52 23.09 -16.83 22.77
CA ILE A 52 24.15 -15.88 23.13
C ILE A 52 24.43 -15.93 24.64
N MET A 53 23.40 -16.10 25.48
CA MET A 53 23.58 -16.27 26.92
C MET A 53 24.32 -17.56 27.27
N VAL A 54 23.89 -18.70 26.71
CA VAL A 54 24.52 -20.01 26.99
C VAL A 54 25.99 -20.06 26.54
N PHE A 55 26.31 -19.53 25.36
CA PHE A 55 27.68 -19.46 24.88
C PHE A 55 28.50 -18.36 25.56
N GLY A 56 27.86 -17.23 25.88
CA GLY A 56 28.48 -16.12 26.59
C GLY A 56 28.88 -16.53 28.01
N SER A 57 28.08 -17.34 28.71
CA SER A 57 28.41 -17.81 30.06
C SER A 57 29.56 -18.81 30.11
N MET A 58 30.04 -19.31 28.96
CA MET A 58 31.31 -20.05 28.89
C MET A 58 32.53 -19.12 28.88
N LEU A 59 32.33 -17.82 28.66
CA LEU A 59 33.32 -16.76 28.82
C LEU A 59 33.07 -16.15 30.21
N GLU A 60 34.11 -15.99 31.03
CA GLU A 60 33.99 -15.61 32.45
C GLU A 60 33.24 -14.28 32.68
N ASP A 61 32.34 -14.27 33.67
CA ASP A 61 31.77 -13.10 34.40
C ASP A 61 31.55 -11.79 33.62
N ASP A 62 30.80 -11.86 32.52
CA ASP A 62 30.40 -10.66 31.76
C ASP A 62 28.93 -10.27 32.00
N ASP A 63 28.54 -9.98 33.25
CA ASP A 63 27.21 -9.44 33.57
C ASP A 63 26.89 -8.17 32.77
N GLU A 64 27.90 -7.31 32.54
CA GLU A 64 27.78 -6.12 31.70
C GLU A 64 27.49 -6.45 30.22
N PHE A 65 28.05 -7.54 29.70
CA PHE A 65 27.75 -8.01 28.35
C PHE A 65 26.31 -8.50 28.25
N PHE A 66 25.83 -9.26 29.24
CA PHE A 66 24.45 -9.75 29.24
C PHE A 66 23.44 -8.61 29.35
N ASP A 67 23.72 -7.59 30.15
CA ASP A 67 22.89 -6.38 30.24
C ASP A 67 22.89 -5.59 28.91
N LEU A 68 24.04 -5.47 28.24
CA LEU A 68 24.13 -4.84 26.92
C LEU A 68 23.33 -5.63 25.88
N VAL A 69 23.50 -6.95 25.81
CA VAL A 69 22.78 -7.83 24.87
C VAL A 69 21.28 -7.76 25.12
N ARG A 70 20.85 -7.77 26.39
CA ARG A 70 19.44 -7.64 26.76
C ARG A 70 18.88 -6.27 26.34
N GLY A 71 19.61 -5.18 26.58
CA GLY A 71 19.21 -3.83 26.19
C GLY A 71 19.06 -3.70 24.67
N LEU A 72 20.07 -4.16 23.92
CA LEU A 72 20.04 -4.18 22.45
C LEU A 72 18.90 -5.03 21.91
N TYR A 73 18.62 -6.17 22.54
CA TYR A 73 17.50 -7.03 22.15
C TYR A 73 16.16 -6.31 22.29
N VAL A 74 15.90 -5.63 23.42
CA VAL A 74 14.64 -4.90 23.65
C VAL A 74 14.47 -3.77 22.62
N VAL A 75 15.53 -3.01 22.36
CA VAL A 75 15.51 -1.92 21.36
C VAL A 75 15.27 -2.49 19.96
N GLY A 76 16.02 -3.53 19.58
CA GLY A 76 15.88 -4.19 18.29
C GLY A 76 14.49 -4.79 18.08
N ALA A 77 13.95 -5.48 19.09
CA ALA A 77 12.62 -6.05 19.07
C ALA A 77 11.52 -4.98 18.94
N THR A 78 11.71 -3.82 19.59
CA THR A 78 10.79 -2.68 19.48
C THR A 78 10.78 -2.13 18.06
N ILE A 79 11.95 -1.87 17.47
CA ILE A 79 12.08 -1.37 16.10
C ILE A 79 11.48 -2.38 15.11
N GLU A 80 11.78 -3.66 15.25
CA GLU A 80 11.28 -4.71 14.37
C GLU A 80 9.75 -4.82 14.43
N ASN A 81 9.17 -4.81 15.64
CA ASN A 81 7.73 -4.93 15.81
C ASN A 81 6.98 -3.69 15.30
N VAL A 82 7.53 -2.48 15.51
CA VAL A 82 7.00 -1.23 14.92
C VAL A 82 7.11 -1.24 13.39
N ARG A 83 8.25 -1.67 12.85
CA ARG A 83 8.48 -1.76 11.40
C ARG A 83 7.48 -2.70 10.75
N ALA A 84 7.17 -3.83 11.39
CA ALA A 84 6.19 -4.77 10.86
C ALA A 84 4.78 -4.16 10.76
N VAL A 85 4.36 -3.35 11.75
CA VAL A 85 3.08 -2.63 11.67
C VAL A 85 3.10 -1.58 10.56
N ASN A 86 4.17 -0.80 10.45
CA ASN A 86 4.29 0.21 9.39
C ASN A 86 4.36 -0.40 7.99
N GLN A 87 5.05 -1.53 7.83
CA GLN A 87 5.09 -2.28 6.59
C GLN A 87 3.72 -2.86 6.24
N ALA A 88 3.01 -3.42 7.22
CA ALA A 88 1.64 -3.90 7.02
C ALA A 88 0.70 -2.75 6.64
N LYS A 89 0.86 -1.55 7.21
CA LYS A 89 0.11 -0.36 6.80
C LYS A 89 0.39 0.04 5.36
N LYS A 90 1.66 0.04 4.93
CA LYS A 90 2.04 0.34 3.54
C LYS A 90 1.46 -0.70 2.57
N LEU A 91 1.57 -1.99 2.91
CA LEU A 91 1.01 -3.08 2.11
C LEU A 91 -0.52 -3.03 2.06
N ASN A 92 -1.18 -2.78 3.20
CA ASN A 92 -2.63 -2.63 3.25
C ASN A 92 -3.09 -1.35 2.52
N GLY A 93 -2.29 -0.28 2.54
CA GLY A 93 -2.51 0.91 1.73
C GLY A 93 -2.44 0.59 0.23
N GLY A 94 -1.45 -0.19 -0.20
CA GLY A 94 -1.32 -0.67 -1.59
C GLY A 94 -2.41 -1.68 -1.98
N LEU A 95 -2.81 -2.59 -1.09
CA LEU A 95 -3.93 -3.52 -1.28
C LEU A 95 -5.26 -2.78 -1.35
N LYS A 96 -5.48 -1.81 -0.47
CA LYS A 96 -6.64 -0.91 -0.56
C LYS A 96 -6.58 -0.07 -1.81
N GLN A 97 -5.42 0.39 -2.26
CA GLN A 97 -5.26 1.16 -3.50
C GLN A 97 -5.43 0.30 -4.75
N ASN A 98 -5.06 -0.98 -4.72
CA ASN A 98 -5.30 -1.94 -5.80
C ASN A 98 -6.76 -2.40 -5.82
N ASN A 99 -7.41 -2.55 -4.66
CA ASN A 99 -8.85 -2.78 -4.57
C ASN A 99 -9.67 -1.49 -4.84
N SER A 100 -9.08 -0.31 -4.56
CA SER A 100 -9.52 1.03 -4.93
C SER A 100 -8.87 1.52 -6.23
N ALA A 101 -8.37 0.62 -7.08
CA ALA A 101 -8.30 0.88 -8.51
C ALA A 101 -9.74 1.05 -9.08
N ASN A 102 -10.76 0.78 -8.27
CA ASN A 102 -12.00 1.55 -8.22
C ASN A 102 -11.81 2.85 -7.41
N LEU A 103 -11.29 3.89 -8.07
CA LEU A 103 -11.22 5.28 -7.59
C LEU A 103 -12.63 5.84 -7.29
N PRO A 104 -12.76 6.97 -6.55
CA PRO A 104 -14.02 7.71 -6.53
C PRO A 104 -14.40 8.09 -7.97
N SER A 105 -15.65 7.85 -8.34
CA SER A 105 -16.09 7.49 -9.70
C SER A 105 -16.07 8.61 -10.76
N ASP A 106 -15.57 9.81 -10.47
CA ASP A 106 -15.49 10.90 -11.46
C ASP A 106 -14.10 11.01 -12.10
N ASN A 107 -13.03 11.08 -11.32
CA ASN A 107 -11.68 11.38 -11.83
C ASN A 107 -11.01 10.23 -12.60
N ASN A 108 -11.57 9.01 -12.55
CA ASN A 108 -11.00 7.86 -13.26
C ASN A 108 -11.41 7.84 -14.74
N VAL A 109 -12.62 8.29 -15.05
CA VAL A 109 -13.12 8.33 -16.42
C VAL A 109 -12.33 9.37 -17.21
N GLU A 110 -12.20 10.57 -16.65
CA GLU A 110 -11.42 11.66 -17.23
C GLU A 110 -9.97 11.24 -17.53
N LEU A 111 -9.27 10.67 -16.54
CA LEU A 111 -7.89 10.22 -16.73
C LEU A 111 -7.78 9.07 -17.74
N LYS A 112 -8.76 8.18 -17.81
CA LYS A 112 -8.80 7.08 -18.78
C LYS A 112 -9.00 7.62 -20.20
N LEU A 113 -9.89 8.59 -20.37
CA LEU A 113 -10.11 9.30 -21.63
C LEU A 113 -8.87 10.08 -22.07
N LEU A 114 -8.23 10.84 -21.17
CA LEU A 114 -6.99 11.56 -21.49
C LEU A 114 -5.87 10.62 -21.94
N LYS A 115 -5.71 9.46 -21.28
CA LYS A 115 -4.74 8.44 -21.69
C LYS A 115 -5.07 7.84 -23.07
N LEU A 116 -6.35 7.62 -23.35
CA LEU A 116 -6.81 7.11 -24.64
C LEU A 116 -6.50 8.10 -25.76
N ILE A 117 -6.85 9.38 -25.58
CA ILE A 117 -6.58 10.46 -26.55
C ILE A 117 -5.08 10.60 -26.78
N LYS A 118 -4.27 10.54 -25.72
CA LYS A 118 -2.81 10.59 -25.83
C LYS A 118 -2.23 9.43 -26.64
N ARG A 119 -2.79 8.22 -26.49
CA ARG A 119 -2.33 7.01 -27.20
C ARG A 119 -2.69 7.07 -28.68
N ASN A 120 -3.91 7.49 -29.00
CA ASN A 120 -4.47 7.39 -30.34
C ASN A 120 -4.36 8.70 -31.15
N ARG A 121 -3.90 9.79 -30.52
CA ARG A 121 -3.86 11.19 -31.00
C ARG A 121 -5.23 11.82 -31.28
N GLU A 122 -6.13 11.06 -31.88
CA GLU A 122 -7.51 11.43 -32.16
C GLU A 122 -8.42 10.27 -31.77
N VAL A 123 -9.55 10.58 -31.14
CA VAL A 123 -10.54 9.56 -30.74
C VAL A 123 -11.94 10.06 -31.05
N THR A 124 -12.83 9.16 -31.42
CA THR A 124 -14.26 9.45 -31.57
C THR A 124 -14.99 9.21 -30.25
N LEU A 125 -16.22 9.72 -30.15
CA LEU A 125 -17.09 9.39 -29.01
C LEU A 125 -17.30 7.87 -28.86
N ALA A 126 -17.37 7.14 -29.98
CA ALA A 126 -17.52 5.69 -29.97
C ALA A 126 -16.30 5.00 -29.33
N ASP A 127 -15.09 5.44 -29.66
CA ASP A 127 -13.86 4.91 -29.05
C ASP A 127 -13.84 5.13 -27.53
N CYS A 128 -14.27 6.31 -27.09
CA CYS A 128 -14.38 6.66 -25.68
C CYS A 128 -15.39 5.78 -24.93
N VAL A 129 -16.56 5.53 -25.54
CA VAL A 129 -17.62 4.65 -24.99
C VAL A 129 -17.13 3.21 -24.89
N ILE A 130 -16.48 2.70 -25.93
CA ILE A 130 -15.93 1.34 -25.96
C ILE A 130 -14.87 1.16 -24.88
N GLU A 131 -13.91 2.09 -24.78
CA GLU A 131 -12.80 1.99 -23.83
C GLU A 131 -13.26 2.17 -22.38
N THR A 132 -14.23 3.06 -22.11
CA THR A 132 -14.72 3.31 -20.75
C THR A 132 -15.81 2.33 -20.30
N SER A 133 -16.49 1.65 -21.24
CA SER A 133 -17.67 0.81 -20.98
C SER A 133 -18.81 1.55 -20.27
N LEU A 134 -18.88 2.88 -20.47
CA LEU A 134 -19.92 3.75 -19.93
C LEU A 134 -20.94 4.12 -20.99
N SER A 135 -22.08 4.66 -20.57
CA SER A 135 -23.10 5.15 -21.52
C SER A 135 -22.58 6.35 -22.32
N SER A 136 -23.07 6.51 -23.55
CA SER A 136 -22.72 7.64 -24.42
C SER A 136 -23.03 8.99 -23.79
N GLN A 137 -24.09 9.07 -22.99
CA GLN A 137 -24.47 10.30 -22.28
C GLN A 137 -23.44 10.66 -21.20
N GLN A 138 -23.03 9.71 -20.36
CA GLN A 138 -22.05 9.96 -19.30
C GLN A 138 -20.68 10.35 -19.87
N VAL A 139 -20.23 9.66 -20.91
CA VAL A 139 -18.95 9.97 -21.58
C VAL A 139 -18.98 11.37 -22.18
N ARG A 140 -20.12 11.77 -22.75
CA ARG A 140 -20.30 13.11 -23.32
C ARG A 140 -20.23 14.20 -22.26
N GLU A 141 -20.91 14.01 -21.13
CA GLU A 141 -20.85 14.96 -20.00
C GLU A 141 -19.42 15.16 -19.50
N THR A 142 -18.64 14.07 -19.38
CA THR A 142 -17.22 14.14 -19.00
C THR A 142 -16.38 14.86 -20.07
N LEU A 143 -16.58 14.57 -21.35
CA LEU A 143 -15.85 15.23 -22.44
C LEU A 143 -16.17 16.72 -22.53
N GLU A 144 -17.43 17.11 -22.31
CA GLU A 144 -17.85 18.52 -22.26
C GLU A 144 -17.17 19.26 -21.10
N GLU A 145 -17.03 18.61 -19.94
CA GLU A 145 -16.28 19.18 -18.81
C GLU A 145 -14.78 19.32 -19.10
N MET A 146 -14.17 18.29 -19.71
CA MET A 146 -12.76 18.35 -20.14
C MET A 146 -12.50 19.45 -21.17
N MET A 147 -13.46 19.73 -22.05
CA MET A 147 -13.39 20.85 -22.99
C MET A 147 -13.45 22.21 -22.27
N LYS A 148 -14.36 22.38 -21.29
CA LYS A 148 -14.43 23.61 -20.47
C LYS A 148 -13.13 23.87 -19.73
N GLN A 149 -12.48 22.81 -19.24
CA GLN A 149 -11.20 22.88 -18.56
C GLN A 149 -10.00 23.06 -19.51
N GLN A 150 -10.23 23.17 -20.81
CA GLN A 150 -9.18 23.32 -21.84
C GLN A 150 -8.16 22.18 -21.82
N LEU A 151 -8.60 20.96 -21.57
CA LEU A 151 -7.75 19.76 -21.65
C LEU A 151 -7.77 19.14 -23.05
N ILE A 152 -8.90 19.28 -23.76
CA ILE A 152 -9.14 18.69 -25.08
C ILE A 152 -9.84 19.68 -26.01
N THR A 153 -9.68 19.48 -27.31
CA THR A 153 -10.39 20.17 -28.40
C THR A 153 -11.22 19.19 -29.22
N ILE A 154 -12.26 19.72 -29.87
CA ILE A 154 -13.08 18.98 -30.81
C ILE A 154 -12.80 19.49 -32.22
N ASP A 155 -12.63 18.58 -33.18
CA ASP A 155 -12.42 18.94 -34.58
C ASP A 155 -13.00 17.88 -35.51
N ASN A 156 -13.08 18.20 -36.80
CA ASN A 156 -13.41 17.25 -37.85
C ASN A 156 -12.12 16.64 -38.40
N ARG A 157 -12.04 15.31 -38.39
CA ARG A 157 -10.92 14.60 -38.98
C ARG A 157 -10.92 14.79 -40.50
N GLU A 158 -9.78 15.21 -41.05
CA GLU A 158 -9.63 15.55 -42.47
C GLU A 158 -9.90 14.37 -43.42
N SER A 159 -9.67 13.13 -42.97
CA SER A 159 -9.79 11.94 -43.82
C SER A 159 -11.22 11.50 -44.09
N ASP A 160 -12.13 11.67 -43.13
CA ASP A 160 -13.48 11.08 -43.17
C ASP A 160 -14.59 12.02 -42.66
N GLY A 161 -14.24 13.23 -42.19
CA GLY A 161 -15.20 14.20 -41.66
C GLY A 161 -15.78 13.83 -40.30
N SER A 162 -15.25 12.80 -39.62
CA SER A 162 -15.74 12.38 -38.30
C SER A 162 -15.36 13.39 -37.23
N ILE A 163 -16.26 13.58 -36.27
CA ILE A 163 -16.00 14.38 -35.07
C ILE A 163 -15.02 13.63 -34.16
N VAL A 164 -13.87 14.25 -33.90
CA VAL A 164 -12.81 13.69 -33.06
C VAL A 164 -12.41 14.63 -31.93
N TYR A 165 -11.95 14.03 -30.84
CA TYR A 165 -11.39 14.71 -29.68
C TYR A 165 -9.86 14.58 -29.70
N ARG A 166 -9.17 15.71 -29.48
CA ARG A 166 -7.70 15.81 -29.46
C ARG A 166 -7.23 16.50 -28.18
N LEU A 167 -6.03 16.16 -27.71
CA LEU A 167 -5.39 16.92 -26.65
C LEU A 167 -4.96 18.29 -27.19
N ILE A 168 -5.07 19.32 -26.35
CA ILE A 168 -4.46 20.63 -26.61
C ILE A 168 -2.94 20.55 -26.49
#